data_AF-A0AAN8YUD4-F1
#
_entry.id   AF-A0AAN8YUD4-F1
#
_cell.length_a   1.000
_cell.length_b   1.000
_cell.length_c   1.000
_cell.angle_alpha   90.00
_cell.angle_beta   90.00
_cell.angle_gamma   90.00
#
_symmetry.space_group_name_H-M   'P 1'
#
loop_
_entity.id
_entity.type
_entity.pdbx_description
1 polymer ?
#
loop_
_entity_poly.entity_id
_entity_poly.type
_entity_poly.pdbx_seq_one_letter_code
_entity_poly.pdbx_strand_id
1 'polypeptide(L)'
;MHAFHINPLDSTISIRAKLIEGYSGSDTKNLAKDASMDPLREALRQGIEITNLKEDTRPVTLQDFETALQEVRPSISLNELETYEDWNKQFGSLSI
;
A
#
# COMPACT_ATOMS: atom_id res chain seq x y z
N MET A 1 -32.62 -14.98 9.20
CA MET A 1 -31.51 -14.46 8.37
C MET A 1 -30.75 -13.45 9.21
N HIS A 2 -29.59 -13.82 9.74
CA HIS A 2 -28.71 -12.86 10.42
C HIS A 2 -28.04 -12.02 9.35
N ALA A 3 -28.36 -10.73 9.29
CA ALA A 3 -27.56 -9.77 8.53
C ALA A 3 -26.18 -9.75 9.18
N PHE A 4 -25.16 -10.20 8.46
CA PHE A 4 -23.78 -9.98 8.87
C PHE A 4 -23.60 -8.47 9.03
N HIS A 5 -23.41 -8.03 10.27
CA HIS A 5 -23.12 -6.64 10.58
C HIS A 5 -21.69 -6.40 10.07
N ILE A 6 -21.55 -5.92 8.84
CA ILE A 6 -20.25 -5.59 8.27
C ILE A 6 -19.74 -4.40 9.05
N ASN A 7 -18.65 -4.58 9.81
CA ASN A 7 -18.09 -3.49 10.59
C ASN A 7 -17.56 -2.41 9.62
N PRO A 8 -17.74 -1.12 9.94
CA PRO A 8 -17.20 -0.02 9.11
C PRO A 8 -15.68 -0.13 8.89
N LEU A 9 -14.96 -0.75 9.83
CA LEU A 9 -13.53 -1.02 9.73
C LEU A 9 -13.22 -2.09 8.67
N ASP A 10 -14.05 -3.13 8.56
CA ASP A 10 -13.89 -4.22 7.59
C ASP A 10 -14.16 -3.74 6.16
N SER A 11 -15.18 -2.90 5.98
CA SER A 11 -15.45 -2.25 4.69
C SER A 11 -14.31 -1.32 4.28
N THR A 12 -13.76 -0.59 5.25
CA THR A 12 -12.64 0.32 5.01
C THR A 12 -11.37 -0.43 4.62
N ILE A 13 -11.04 -1.52 5.32
CA ILE A 13 -9.91 -2.39 4.98
C ILE A 13 -10.12 -3.02 3.60
N SER A 14 -11.33 -3.49 3.28
CA SER A 14 -11.64 -4.08 1.98
C SER A 14 -11.52 -3.09 0.81
N ILE A 15 -12.02 -1.87 0.97
CA ILE A 15 -11.89 -0.81 -0.06
C ILE A 15 -10.40 -0.51 -0.30
N ARG A 16 -9.58 -0.47 0.76
CA ARG A 16 -8.16 -0.19 0.66
C ARG A 16 -7.35 -1.34 0.07
N ALA A 17 -7.72 -2.60 0.36
CA ALA A 17 -7.12 -3.77 -0.26
C ALA A 17 -7.30 -3.75 -1.78
N LYS A 18 -8.45 -3.25 -2.27
CA LYS A 18 -8.69 -3.06 -3.71
C LYS A 18 -7.79 -1.98 -4.34
N LEU A 19 -7.37 -0.96 -3.59
CA LEU A 19 -6.51 0.10 -4.12
C LEU A 19 -5.07 -0.38 -4.42
N ILE A 20 -4.65 -1.48 -3.79
CA ILE A 20 -3.33 -2.10 -3.99
C ILE A 20 -3.43 -3.43 -4.75
N GLU A 21 -4.57 -3.71 -5.39
CA GLU A 21 -4.70 -4.87 -6.27
C GLU A 21 -3.67 -4.78 -7.39
N GLY A 22 -2.95 -5.89 -7.65
CA GLY A 22 -1.84 -5.94 -8.59
C GLY A 22 -0.48 -5.45 -8.07
N TYR A 23 -0.38 -4.97 -6.83
CA TYR A 23 0.91 -4.65 -6.22
C TYR A 23 1.65 -5.94 -5.83
N SER A 24 2.94 -6.00 -6.16
CA SER A 24 3.84 -6.99 -5.59
C SER A 24 4.21 -6.65 -4.15
N GLY A 25 4.81 -7.60 -3.41
CA GLY A 25 5.31 -7.33 -2.06
C GLY A 25 6.36 -6.20 -2.02
N SER A 26 7.18 -6.04 -3.07
CA SER A 26 8.09 -4.89 -3.18
C SER A 26 7.35 -3.57 -3.38
N ASP A 27 6.26 -3.57 -4.15
CA ASP A 27 5.47 -2.35 -4.36
C ASP A 27 4.79 -1.94 -3.06
N THR A 28 4.21 -2.89 -2.31
CA THR A 28 3.62 -2.62 -1.00
C THR A 28 4.65 -2.07 -0.01
N LYS A 29 5.87 -2.62 -0.01
CA LYS A 29 6.97 -2.11 0.82
C LYS A 29 7.33 -0.67 0.43
N ASN A 30 7.42 -0.39 -0.87
CA ASN A 30 7.74 0.95 -1.36
C ASN A 30 6.62 1.95 -1.06
N LEU A 31 5.36 1.53 -1.16
CA LEU A 31 4.19 2.32 -0.77
C LEU A 31 4.22 2.70 0.71
N ALA A 32 4.45 1.72 1.59
CA ALA A 32 4.55 1.98 3.02
C ALA A 32 5.74 2.89 3.36
N LYS A 33 6.87 2.71 2.67
CA LYS A 33 8.03 3.59 2.81
C LYS A 33 7.69 5.01 2.38
N ASP A 34 7.06 5.21 1.23
CA ASP A 34 6.75 6.54 0.73
C ASP A 34 5.73 7.27 1.64
N ALA A 35 4.68 6.57 2.08
CA ALA A 35 3.71 7.10 3.04
C ALA A 35 4.39 7.52 4.36
N SER A 36 5.38 6.76 4.84
CA SER A 36 6.11 7.09 6.07
C SER A 36 6.96 8.37 5.96
N MET A 37 7.23 8.85 4.74
CA MET A 37 8.02 10.05 4.49
C MET A 37 7.18 11.32 4.51
N ASP A 38 5.86 11.25 4.39
CA ASP A 38 5.01 12.44 4.37
C ASP A 38 5.03 13.26 5.67
N PRO A 39 4.94 12.66 6.87
CA PRO A 39 5.16 13.38 8.12
C PRO A 39 6.50 14.13 8.17
N LEU A 40 7.56 13.50 7.64
CA LEU A 40 8.88 14.10 7.56
C LEU A 40 8.90 15.29 6.59
N ARG A 41 8.36 15.12 5.37
CA ARG A 41 8.26 16.18 4.36
C ARG A 41 7.47 17.37 4.88
N GLU A 42 6.41 17.13 5.65
CA GLU A 42 5.60 18.16 6.28
C GLU A 42 6.39 18.95 7.33
N ALA A 43 7.10 18.28 8.24
CA ALA A 43 7.94 18.94 9.24
C ALA A 43 9.00 19.86 8.60
N LEU A 44 9.65 19.38 7.53
CA LEU A 44 10.62 20.17 6.77
C LEU A 44 9.98 21.40 6.11
N ARG A 45 8.77 21.27 5.54
CA ARG A 45 8.01 22.40 4.96
C ARG A 45 7.60 23.44 6.00
N GLN A 46 7.43 23.03 7.26
CA GLN A 46 7.17 23.93 8.39
C GLN A 46 8.44 24.63 8.90
N GLY A 47 9.61 24.37 8.29
CA GLY A 47 10.87 25.00 8.65
C GLY A 47 11.61 24.32 9.80
N ILE A 48 11.20 23.11 10.20
CA ILE A 48 11.95 22.32 11.16
C ILE A 48 13.21 21.82 10.47
N GLU A 49 14.38 22.18 11.00
CA GLU A 49 15.65 21.69 10.46
C GLU A 49 15.78 20.17 10.66
N ILE A 50 16.47 19.49 9.74
CA ILE A 50 16.69 18.04 9.80
C ILE A 50 17.33 17.62 11.13
N THR A 51 18.25 18.44 11.65
CA THR A 51 18.93 18.23 12.94
C THR A 51 18.00 18.36 14.15
N ASN A 52 16.86 19.04 13.99
CA ASN A 52 15.86 19.30 15.02
C ASN A 52 14.58 18.47 14.81
N LEU A 53 14.57 17.55 13.85
CA LEU A 53 13.49 16.60 13.69
C LEU A 53 13.41 15.75 14.95
N LYS A 54 12.27 15.83 15.64
CA LYS A 54 11.98 14.95 16.75
C LYS A 54 11.68 13.55 16.22
N GLU A 55 11.97 12.54 17.04
CA GLU A 55 11.49 11.16 16.80
C GLU A 55 9.95 11.13 16.65
N ASP A 56 9.26 12.10 17.27
CA ASP A 56 7.80 12.25 17.24
C ASP A 56 7.31 13.17 16.10
N THR A 57 7.75 12.97 14.86
CA THR A 57 6.94 13.47 13.73
C THR A 57 5.52 12.93 13.85
N ARG A 58 4.53 13.64 13.27
CA ARG A 58 3.13 13.20 13.42
C ARG A 58 2.99 11.74 12.98
N PRO A 59 2.07 10.97 13.58
CA PRO A 59 1.81 9.61 13.12
C PRO A 59 1.45 9.57 11.64
N VAL A 60 1.86 8.48 10.98
CA VAL A 60 1.40 8.17 9.62
C VAL A 60 -0.11 7.95 9.66
N THR A 61 -0.80 8.60 8.73
CA THR A 61 -2.25 8.58 8.57
C THR A 61 -2.62 7.88 7.28
N LEU A 62 -3.92 7.62 7.10
CA LEU A 62 -4.41 7.11 5.82
C LEU A 62 -4.10 8.06 4.66
N GLN A 63 -4.17 9.38 4.90
CA GLN A 63 -3.96 10.37 3.86
C GLN A 63 -2.57 10.24 3.23
N ASP A 64 -1.57 9.85 4.01
CA ASP A 64 -0.21 9.64 3.52
C ASP A 64 -0.14 8.43 2.57
N PHE A 65 -0.93 7.37 2.84
CA PHE A 65 -1.05 6.24 1.92
C PHE A 65 -1.81 6.63 0.64
N GLU A 66 -2.85 7.45 0.73
CA GLU A 66 -3.58 7.94 -0.44
C GLU A 66 -2.68 8.81 -1.34
N THR A 67 -1.83 9.64 -0.74
CA THR A 67 -0.79 10.41 -1.46
C THR A 67 0.24 9.48 -2.07
N ALA A 68 0.77 8.52 -1.31
CA ALA A 68 1.76 7.56 -1.79
C ALA A 68 1.23 6.69 -2.95
N LEU A 69 -0.07 6.36 -2.96
CA LEU A 69 -0.73 5.65 -4.07
C LEU A 69 -0.72 6.47 -5.38
N GLN A 70 -0.56 7.79 -5.32
CA GLN A 70 -0.44 8.62 -6.52
C GLN A 70 0.95 8.51 -7.16
N GLU A 71 1.97 8.15 -6.39
CA GLU A 71 3.38 8.13 -6.83
C GLU A 71 3.90 6.71 -7.05
N VAL A 72 3.52 5.78 -6.17
CA VAL A 72 3.89 4.37 -6.30
C VAL A 72 2.91 3.71 -7.27
N ARG A 73 3.45 2.92 -8.20
CA ARG A 73 2.70 2.16 -9.20
C ARG A 73 3.07 0.69 -9.05
N PRO A 74 2.16 -0.25 -9.38
CA PRO A 74 2.52 -1.66 -9.44
C PRO A 74 3.66 -1.85 -10.44
N SER A 75 4.67 -2.64 -10.06
CA SER A 75 5.85 -2.88 -10.90
C SER A 75 5.65 -3.99 -11.92
N ILE A 76 4.58 -4.78 -11.76
CA ILE A 76 4.22 -5.87 -12.65
C ILE A 76 2.94 -5.48 -13.39
N SER A 77 2.95 -5.61 -14.71
CA SER A 77 1.75 -5.38 -15.52
C SER A 77 0.77 -6.53 -15.42
N LEU A 78 -0.51 -6.26 -15.69
CA LEU A 78 -1.55 -7.31 -15.72
C LEU A 78 -1.23 -8.42 -16.74
N ASN A 79 -0.64 -8.08 -17.89
CA ASN A 79 -0.26 -9.05 -18.91
C ASN A 79 0.88 -9.98 -18.45
N GLU A 80 1.84 -9.45 -17.70
CA GLU A 80 2.89 -10.27 -17.09
C GLU A 80 2.32 -11.22 -16.03
N LEU A 81 1.39 -10.73 -15.19
CA LEU A 81 0.69 -11.58 -14.21
C LEU A 81 -0.05 -12.73 -14.89
N GLU A 82 -0.82 -12.44 -15.95
CA GLU A 82 -1.52 -13.47 -16.73
C GLU A 82 -0.55 -14.51 -17.31
N THR A 83 0.60 -14.06 -17.84
CA THR A 83 1.63 -14.96 -18.35
C THR A 83 2.20 -15.87 -17.26
N TYR A 84 2.43 -15.35 -16.05
CA TYR A 84 2.89 -16.16 -14.91
C TYR A 84 1.80 -17.12 -14.43
N GLU A 85 0.54 -16.72 -14.44
CA GLU A 85 -0.60 -17.59 -14.09
C GLU A 85 -0.74 -18.74 -15.07
N ASP A 86 -0.65 -18.50 -16.38
CA ASP A 86 -0.74 -19.53 -17.39
C ASP A 86 0.44 -20.50 -17.33
N TRP A 87 1.65 -19.97 -17.10
CA TRP A 87 2.82 -20.80 -16.84
C TRP A 87 2.60 -21.68 -15.60
N ASN A 88 2.07 -21.10 -14.52
CA ASN A 88 1.79 -21.83 -13.29
C ASN A 88 0.69 -22.90 -13.47
N LYS A 89 -0.34 -22.65 -14.30
CA LYS A 89 -1.34 -23.67 -14.66
C LYS A 89 -0.71 -24.85 -15.41
N GLN A 90 0.27 -24.59 -16.26
CA GLN A 90 0.89 -25.61 -17.11
C GLN A 90 2.01 -26.40 -16.41
N PHE A 91 2.80 -25.74 -15.57
CA PHE A 91 4.05 -26.30 -15.01
C PHE A 91 4.18 -26.14 -13.49
N GLY A 92 3.27 -25.41 -12.85
CA GLY A 92 3.31 -25.14 -11.42
C GLY A 92 3.10 -26.39 -10.57
N SER A 93 3.55 -26.33 -9.31
CA SER A 93 3.25 -27.39 -8.36
C SER A 93 1.75 -27.37 -8.04
N LEU A 94 1.05 -28.48 -8.32
CA LEU A 94 -0.29 -28.72 -7.81
C LEU A 94 -0.23 -28.80 -6.28
N SER A 95 -0.37 -27.66 -5.61
CA SER A 95 -0.77 -27.64 -4.21
C SER A 95 -2.29 -27.71 -4.19
N ILE A 96 -2.81 -28.92 -3.93
CA ILE A 96 -4.23 -29.24 -3.72
C ILE A 96 -4.76 -28.44 -2.52
#